data_AF-A0A5K1G6D2-F1
#
_entry.id   AF-A0A5K1G6D2-F1
#
_cell.length_a   1.000
_cell.length_b   1.000
_cell.length_c   1.000
_cell.angle_alpha   90.00
_cell.angle_beta   90.00
_cell.angle_gamma   90.00
#
_symmetry.space_group_name_H-M   'P 1'
#
loop_
_entity.id
_entity.type
_entity.pdbx_description
1 polymer ?
#
loop_
_entity_poly.entity_id
_entity_poly.type
_entity_poly.pdbx_seq_one_letter_code
_entity_poly.pdbx_strand_id
1 'polypeptide(L)'
;ADSCDLGDWVSAQFSSRAAGHEIHHEPLYLIVFDATWKHAKEMVRGSLPFLSKFSHQVSLPVDARLEGSSIYDSDLILRKEPFSGCVSTMEAVARSLRLLEVDGDEIEQKLLSVLRAMVAFQACNLKPMKPRPRLVKKSKNSCLLSN
;
A
#
# COMPACT_ATOMS: atom_id res chain seq x y z
N ALA A 1 -10.63 15.72 -1.35
CA ALA A 1 -11.16 15.01 -0.18
C ALA A 1 -9.96 14.42 0.53
N ASP A 2 -9.82 14.67 1.82
CA ASP A 2 -8.79 13.99 2.61
C ASP A 2 -9.18 12.51 2.69
N SER A 3 -8.25 11.62 2.35
CA SER A 3 -8.49 10.18 2.49
C SER A 3 -8.52 9.82 3.96
N CYS A 4 -9.50 9.01 4.38
CA CYS A 4 -9.53 8.45 5.73
C CYS A 4 -8.81 7.10 5.79
N ASP A 5 -8.41 6.69 6.99
CA ASP A 5 -7.90 5.34 7.22
C ASP A 5 -9.01 4.30 6.97
N LEU A 6 -8.66 3.19 6.33
CA LEU A 6 -9.62 2.14 6.00
C LEU A 6 -10.24 1.51 7.25
N GLY A 7 -9.46 1.25 8.30
CA GLY A 7 -9.95 0.67 9.55
C GLY A 7 -10.94 1.59 10.26
N ASP A 8 -10.64 2.89 10.26
CA ASP A 8 -11.54 3.91 10.81
C ASP A 8 -12.86 3.98 10.03
N TRP A 9 -12.79 3.95 8.70
CA TRP A 9 -13.97 3.96 7.84
C TRP A 9 -14.86 2.73 8.06
N VAL A 10 -14.25 1.54 8.13
CA VAL A 10 -14.96 0.28 8.40
C VAL A 10 -15.65 0.32 9.77
N SER A 11 -14.95 0.76 10.82
CA SER A 11 -15.50 0.87 12.17
C SER A 11 -16.71 1.80 12.23
N ALA A 12 -16.66 2.93 11.52
CA ALA A 12 -17.77 3.87 11.41
C ALA A 12 -19.00 3.27 10.70
N GLN A 13 -18.78 2.51 9.61
CA GLN A 13 -19.87 1.85 8.86
C GLN A 13 -20.59 0.80 9.69
N PHE A 14 -19.85 -0.07 10.40
CA PHE A 14 -20.46 -1.10 11.24
C PHE A 14 -21.18 -0.52 12.47
N SER A 15 -20.65 0.56 13.05
CA SER A 15 -21.32 1.28 14.14
C SER A 15 -22.68 1.86 13.69
N SER A 16 -22.77 2.35 12.45
CA SER A 16 -24.03 2.85 11.88
C SER A 16 -25.03 1.73 11.57
N ARG A 17 -24.56 0.53 11.21
CA ARG A 17 -25.40 -0.63 10.85
C ARG A 17 -26.02 -1.34 12.05
N ALA A 18 -25.35 -1.34 13.21
CA ALA A 18 -25.88 -1.93 14.44
C ALA A 18 -27.10 -1.18 15.01
N ALA A 19 -27.39 0.04 14.53
CA ALA A 19 -28.41 0.93 15.09
C ALA A 19 -29.81 0.79 14.45
N GLY A 20 -30.04 -0.06 13.44
CA GLY A 20 -31.41 -0.35 12.98
C GLY A 20 -31.53 -1.05 11.62
N HIS A 21 -32.54 -1.94 11.56
CA HIS A 21 -33.12 -2.61 10.37
C HIS A 21 -32.41 -3.85 9.81
N GLU A 22 -33.23 -4.79 9.32
CA GLU A 22 -32.83 -6.08 8.69
C GLU A 22 -31.66 -5.93 7.71
N ILE A 23 -30.69 -6.83 7.82
CA ILE A 23 -29.42 -6.79 7.09
C ILE A 23 -29.66 -7.16 5.61
N HIS A 24 -30.14 -6.21 4.82
CA HIS A 24 -29.88 -6.22 3.39
C HIS A 24 -28.43 -5.81 3.18
N HIS A 25 -27.57 -6.77 2.87
CA HIS A 25 -26.20 -6.48 2.45
C HIS A 25 -26.25 -5.87 1.05
N GLU A 26 -26.34 -4.55 0.98
CA GLU A 26 -26.01 -3.84 -0.26
C GLU A 26 -24.59 -4.23 -0.69
N PRO A 27 -24.39 -4.53 -1.99
CA PRO A 27 -23.09 -4.94 -2.49
C PRO A 27 -22.08 -3.80 -2.32
N LEU A 28 -20.93 -4.13 -1.73
CA LEU A 28 -19.82 -3.20 -1.59
C LEU A 28 -18.88 -3.35 -2.81
N TYR A 29 -18.48 -2.22 -3.39
CA TYR A 29 -17.54 -2.17 -4.50
C TYR A 29 -16.20 -1.59 -4.04
N LEU A 30 -15.14 -2.38 -4.15
CA LEU A 30 -13.77 -1.94 -3.92
C LEU A 30 -13.12 -1.52 -5.24
N ILE A 31 -12.73 -0.25 -5.35
CA ILE A 31 -12.03 0.29 -6.52
C ILE A 31 -10.55 0.40 -6.20
N VAL A 32 -9.70 -0.26 -7.00
CA VAL A 32 -8.25 -0.28 -6.81
C VAL A 32 -7.54 0.16 -8.09
N PHE A 33 -6.51 0.98 -7.94
CA PHE A 33 -5.68 1.44 -9.06
C PHE A 33 -4.36 0.66 -9.08
N ASP A 34 -4.21 -0.25 -10.05
CA ASP A 34 -2.97 -1.00 -10.25
C ASP A 34 -2.05 -0.30 -11.25
N ALA A 35 -1.00 0.32 -10.76
CA ALA A 35 0.02 0.96 -11.58
C ALA A 35 1.31 1.19 -10.77
N THR A 36 2.34 1.73 -11.42
CA THR A 36 3.49 2.26 -10.68
C THR A 36 3.06 3.37 -9.73
N TRP A 37 3.79 3.59 -8.64
CA TRP A 37 3.49 4.62 -7.63
C TRP A 37 3.13 5.99 -8.22
N LYS A 38 3.89 6.45 -9.22
CA LYS A 38 3.65 7.74 -9.88
C LYS A 38 2.34 7.71 -10.67
N HIS A 39 2.13 6.69 -11.49
CA HIS A 39 0.94 6.59 -12.33
C HIS A 39 -0.33 6.39 -11.50
N ALA A 40 -0.29 5.56 -10.44
CA ALA A 40 -1.42 5.37 -9.55
C ALA A 40 -1.87 6.70 -8.91
N LYS A 41 -0.91 7.52 -8.47
CA LYS A 41 -1.20 8.86 -7.93
C LYS A 41 -1.86 9.79 -8.95
N GLU A 42 -1.43 9.72 -10.20
CA GLU A 42 -2.02 10.51 -11.30
C GLU A 42 -3.42 10.01 -11.66
N MET A 43 -3.64 8.70 -11.71
CA MET A 43 -4.95 8.07 -11.95
C MET A 43 -5.96 8.46 -10.88
N VAL A 44 -5.58 8.39 -9.60
CA VAL A 44 -6.44 8.82 -8.49
C VAL A 44 -6.80 10.29 -8.63
N ARG A 45 -5.82 11.18 -8.87
CA ARG A 45 -6.07 12.62 -9.01
C ARG A 45 -6.98 12.94 -10.19
N GLY A 46 -6.78 12.28 -11.32
CA GLY A 46 -7.60 12.49 -12.53
C GLY A 46 -9.02 11.97 -12.39
N SER A 47 -9.21 10.88 -11.64
CA SER A 47 -10.53 10.25 -11.43
C SER A 47 -11.30 10.84 -10.25
N LEU A 48 -10.63 11.51 -9.31
CA LEU A 48 -11.23 12.01 -8.07
C LEU A 48 -12.48 12.89 -8.28
N PRO A 49 -12.54 13.84 -9.24
CA PRO A 49 -13.74 14.66 -9.47
C PRO A 49 -14.99 13.85 -9.84
N PHE A 50 -14.81 12.65 -10.40
CA PHE A 50 -15.90 11.75 -10.75
C PHE A 50 -16.20 10.78 -9.60
N LEU A 51 -15.17 10.13 -9.06
CA LEU A 51 -15.31 9.11 -8.01
C LEU A 51 -15.87 9.67 -6.71
N SER A 52 -15.49 10.89 -6.32
CA SER A 52 -15.96 11.51 -5.07
C SER A 52 -17.47 11.75 -5.01
N LYS A 53 -18.19 11.55 -6.12
CA LYS A 53 -19.66 11.65 -6.19
C LYS A 53 -20.35 10.43 -5.60
N PHE A 54 -19.68 9.27 -5.54
CA PHE A 54 -20.31 8.01 -5.15
C PHE A 54 -19.38 7.04 -4.39
N SER A 55 -18.09 7.34 -4.25
CA SER A 55 -17.15 6.52 -3.50
C SER A 55 -16.42 7.31 -2.42
N HIS A 56 -16.00 6.58 -1.38
CA HIS A 56 -15.18 7.12 -0.30
C HIS A 56 -13.72 6.76 -0.57
N GLN A 57 -12.85 7.76 -0.55
CA GLN A 57 -11.42 7.53 -0.70
C GLN A 57 -10.84 7.09 0.65
N VAL A 58 -10.30 5.89 0.68
CA VAL A 58 -9.65 5.27 1.84
C VAL A 58 -8.16 5.04 1.57
N SER A 59 -7.36 4.97 2.61
CA SER A 59 -5.92 4.67 2.53
C SER A 59 -5.47 3.71 3.61
N LEU A 60 -4.44 2.93 3.32
CA LEU A 60 -3.66 2.23 4.33
C LEU A 60 -2.61 3.18 4.92
N PRO A 61 -2.19 2.99 6.19
CA PRO A 61 -1.23 3.86 6.84
C PRO A 61 0.14 3.80 6.16
N VAL A 62 0.66 4.97 5.77
CA VAL A 62 1.98 5.17 5.16
C VAL A 62 2.69 6.30 5.88
N ASP A 63 3.96 6.12 6.24
CA ASP A 63 4.81 7.21 6.74
C ASP A 63 5.81 7.64 5.68
N ALA A 64 5.51 8.75 5.00
CA ALA A 64 6.34 9.33 3.95
C ALA A 64 7.69 9.89 4.46
N ARG A 65 7.92 9.95 5.77
CA ARG A 65 9.19 10.40 6.38
C ARG A 65 10.18 9.24 6.55
N LEU A 66 9.71 8.00 6.47
CA LEU A 66 10.49 6.81 6.68
C LEU A 66 10.76 6.11 5.34
N GLU A 67 11.96 5.55 5.18
CA GLU A 67 12.28 4.77 3.98
C GLU A 67 11.43 3.51 3.91
N GLY A 68 11.07 3.11 2.68
CA GLY A 68 10.34 1.86 2.45
C GLY A 68 11.19 0.61 2.58
N SER A 69 10.51 -0.49 2.88
CA SER A 69 11.06 -1.83 2.98
C SER A 69 11.72 -2.29 1.68
N SER A 70 12.71 -3.15 1.82
CA SER A 70 13.48 -3.75 0.74
C SER A 70 13.26 -5.25 0.68
N ILE A 71 13.90 -5.89 -0.30
CA ILE A 71 13.85 -7.35 -0.50
C ILE A 71 14.36 -8.17 0.70
N TYR A 72 15.09 -7.53 1.63
CA TYR A 72 15.62 -8.18 2.81
C TYR A 72 14.68 -8.09 4.01
N ASP A 73 13.64 -7.25 3.92
CA ASP A 73 12.73 -6.96 5.03
C ASP A 73 11.44 -7.79 4.95
N SER A 74 11.08 -8.30 3.77
CA SER A 74 9.87 -9.10 3.56
C SER A 74 9.98 -10.01 2.33
N ASP A 75 9.38 -11.19 2.43
CA ASP A 75 9.21 -12.16 1.34
C ASP A 75 8.18 -11.75 0.29
N LEU A 76 7.55 -10.58 0.44
CA LEU A 76 6.61 -10.00 -0.52
C LEU A 76 7.26 -8.97 -1.45
N ILE A 77 8.53 -8.62 -1.21
CA ILE A 77 9.17 -7.46 -1.84
C ILE A 77 10.26 -7.91 -2.81
N LEU A 78 10.16 -7.46 -4.06
CA LEU A 78 11.20 -7.69 -5.10
C LEU A 78 12.04 -6.44 -5.40
N ARG A 79 11.57 -5.26 -5.00
CA ARG A 79 12.26 -3.98 -5.18
C ARG A 79 11.95 -3.08 -4.01
N LYS A 80 12.88 -2.19 -3.67
CA LYS A 80 12.71 -1.24 -2.58
C LYS A 80 11.44 -0.39 -2.77
N GLU A 81 10.60 -0.40 -1.74
CA GLU A 81 9.41 0.42 -1.59
C GLU A 81 9.78 1.91 -1.39
N PRO A 82 8.94 2.85 -1.83
CA PRO A 82 9.24 4.27 -1.72
C PRO A 82 9.22 4.78 -0.27
N PHE A 83 8.25 4.33 0.54
CA PHE A 83 8.05 4.77 1.92
C PHE A 83 7.64 3.61 2.82
N SER A 84 7.80 3.77 4.13
CA SER A 84 7.31 2.79 5.10
C SER A 84 5.78 2.68 5.06
N GLY A 85 5.27 1.45 5.08
CA GLY A 85 3.84 1.17 4.98
C GLY A 85 3.29 1.10 3.55
N CYS A 86 4.10 1.43 2.53
CA CYS A 86 3.74 1.11 1.15
C CYS A 86 3.68 -0.41 0.96
N VAL A 87 2.69 -0.86 0.18
CA VAL A 87 2.38 -2.26 -0.06
C VAL A 87 1.99 -2.48 -1.51
N SER A 88 2.20 -3.69 -2.02
CA SER A 88 1.75 -4.05 -3.36
C SER A 88 0.22 -3.94 -3.50
N THR A 89 -0.27 -3.81 -4.74
CA THR A 89 -1.71 -3.81 -5.03
C THR A 89 -2.41 -5.02 -4.43
N MET A 90 -1.80 -6.20 -4.51
CA MET A 90 -2.37 -7.45 -3.98
C MET A 90 -2.43 -7.45 -2.45
N GLU A 91 -1.41 -6.94 -1.76
CA GLU A 91 -1.47 -6.74 -0.30
C GLU A 91 -2.53 -5.73 0.11
N ALA A 92 -2.66 -4.62 -0.64
CA ALA A 92 -3.68 -3.62 -0.37
C ALA A 92 -5.10 -4.22 -0.49
N VAL A 93 -5.33 -5.02 -1.54
CA VAL A 93 -6.58 -5.78 -1.73
C VAL A 93 -6.78 -6.78 -0.60
N ALA A 94 -5.76 -7.57 -0.25
CA ALA A 94 -5.85 -8.59 0.80
C ALA A 94 -6.22 -7.97 2.16
N ARG A 95 -5.54 -6.89 2.57
CA ARG A 95 -5.84 -6.16 3.81
C ARG A 95 -7.22 -5.49 3.78
N SER A 96 -7.66 -5.05 2.61
CA SER A 96 -9.00 -4.48 2.46
C SER A 96 -10.07 -5.55 2.64
N LEU A 97 -9.96 -6.66 1.92
CA LEU A 97 -10.91 -7.78 2.02
C LEU A 97 -10.93 -8.40 3.42
N ARG A 98 -9.78 -8.40 4.12
CA ARG A 98 -9.71 -8.80 5.53
C ARG A 98 -10.72 -8.07 6.42
N LEU A 99 -10.92 -6.78 6.17
CA LEU A 99 -11.80 -5.92 6.96
C LEU A 99 -13.24 -5.88 6.43
N LEU A 100 -13.43 -6.18 5.14
CA LEU A 100 -14.71 -6.02 4.44
C LEU A 100 -15.53 -7.31 4.38
N GLU A 101 -14.87 -8.47 4.41
CA GLU A 101 -15.50 -9.78 4.25
C GLU A 101 -15.63 -10.52 5.58
N VAL A 102 -16.63 -11.40 5.68
CA VAL A 102 -16.89 -12.23 6.87
C VAL A 102 -15.72 -13.19 7.14
N ASP A 103 -15.23 -13.85 6.08
CA ASP A 103 -14.09 -14.77 6.15
C ASP A 103 -12.77 -14.05 5.79
N GLY A 104 -12.68 -12.77 6.15
CA GLY A 104 -11.62 -11.86 5.71
C GLY A 104 -10.20 -12.36 6.03
N ASP A 105 -9.98 -12.93 7.22
CA ASP A 105 -8.65 -13.46 7.60
C ASP A 105 -8.22 -14.63 6.68
N GLU A 106 -9.13 -15.51 6.27
CA GLU A 106 -8.83 -16.61 5.36
C GLU A 106 -8.53 -16.11 3.95
N ILE A 107 -9.31 -15.12 3.47
CA ILE A 107 -9.11 -14.48 2.17
C ILE A 107 -7.74 -13.79 2.10
N GLU A 108 -7.39 -13.02 3.13
CA GLU A 108 -6.09 -12.37 3.22
C GLU A 108 -4.96 -13.39 3.15
N GLN A 109 -5.03 -14.45 3.96
CA GLN A 109 -4.01 -15.50 3.99
C GLN A 109 -3.82 -16.17 2.63
N LYS A 110 -4.92 -16.49 1.93
CA LYS A 110 -4.88 -17.10 0.60
C LYS A 110 -4.23 -16.15 -0.42
N LEU A 111 -4.64 -14.89 -0.47
CA LEU A 111 -4.07 -13.91 -1.40
C LEU A 111 -2.57 -13.68 -1.15
N LEU A 112 -2.18 -13.53 0.12
CA LEU A 112 -0.77 -13.38 0.49
C LEU A 112 0.03 -14.65 0.18
N SER A 113 -0.53 -15.85 0.30
CA SER A 113 0.15 -17.09 -0.05
C SER A 113 0.51 -17.15 -1.55
N VAL A 114 -0.42 -16.74 -2.42
CA VAL A 114 -0.19 -16.66 -3.87
C VAL A 114 0.86 -15.61 -4.20
N LEU A 115 0.80 -14.44 -3.55
CA LEU A 115 1.80 -13.39 -3.71
C LEU A 115 3.20 -13.87 -3.31
N ARG A 116 3.35 -14.54 -2.16
CA ARG A 116 4.63 -15.13 -1.73
C ARG A 116 5.17 -16.11 -2.75
N ALA A 117 4.34 -17.02 -3.25
CA ALA A 117 4.75 -17.99 -4.26
C ALA A 117 5.23 -17.30 -5.55
N MET A 118 4.52 -16.26 -6.00
CA MET A 118 4.90 -15.47 -7.17
C MET A 118 6.22 -14.73 -6.93
N VAL A 119 6.39 -14.08 -5.78
CA VAL A 119 7.61 -13.35 -5.43
C VAL A 119 8.79 -14.30 -5.33
N ALA A 120 8.65 -15.45 -4.67
CA ALA A 120 9.69 -16.46 -4.60
C ALA A 120 10.11 -16.95 -6.00
N PHE A 121 9.14 -17.22 -6.88
CA PHE A 121 9.42 -17.60 -8.26
C PHE A 121 10.18 -16.51 -9.02
N GLN A 122 9.77 -15.24 -8.89
CA GLN A 122 10.43 -14.12 -9.55
C GLN A 122 11.84 -13.89 -8.99
N ALA A 123 12.02 -13.98 -7.67
CA ALA A 123 13.30 -13.81 -6.99
C ALA A 123 14.36 -14.81 -7.50
N CYS A 124 13.98 -16.07 -7.71
CA CYS A 124 14.85 -17.10 -8.30
C CYS A 124 15.31 -16.76 -9.74
N ASN A 125 14.59 -15.90 -10.44
CA ASN A 125 14.89 -15.49 -11.82
C ASN A 125 15.52 -14.09 -11.91
N LEU A 126 15.70 -13.38 -10.78
CA LEU A 126 16.40 -12.11 -10.78
C LEU A 126 17.90 -12.34 -11.01
N LYS A 127 18.45 -11.68 -12.05
CA LYS A 127 19.90 -11.61 -12.23
C LYS A 127 20.53 -10.99 -10.97
N PRO A 128 21.75 -11.41 -10.55
CA PRO A 128 22.45 -10.80 -9.43
C PRO A 128 22.51 -9.28 -9.65
N MET A 129 21.77 -8.54 -8.83
CA MET A 129 21.70 -7.09 -8.95
C MET A 129 23.01 -6.55 -8.38
N LYS A 130 23.91 -6.04 -9.23
CA LYS A 130 25.14 -5.38 -8.75
C LYS A 130 24.73 -4.30 -7.74
N PRO A 131 25.28 -4.30 -6.51
CA PRO A 131 24.94 -3.29 -5.51
C PRO A 131 25.12 -1.92 -6.14
N ARG A 132 24.05 -1.10 -6.14
CA ARG A 132 24.14 0.27 -6.65
C ARG A 132 25.18 1.00 -5.80
N PRO A 133 26.28 1.53 -6.37
CA PRO A 133 27.26 2.30 -5.61
C PRO A 133 26.55 3.45 -4.91
N ARG A 134 26.64 3.51 -3.58
CA ARG A 134 26.12 4.65 -2.82
C ARG A 134 27.00 5.86 -3.18
N LEU A 135 26.41 6.90 -3.74
CA LEU A 135 27.10 8.17 -3.94
C LEU A 135 27.46 8.73 -2.56
N VAL A 136 28.74 8.71 -2.22
CA VAL A 136 29.25 9.33 -1.01
C VAL A 136 29.05 10.84 -1.14
N LYS A 137 28.22 11.42 -0.26
CA LYS A 137 28.01 12.86 -0.17
C LYS A 137 29.37 13.52 0.09
N LYS A 138 29.88 14.31 -0.86
CA LYS A 138 31.14 15.04 -0.72
C LYS A 138 31.03 15.99 0.47
N SER A 139 31.73 15.68 1.55
CA SER A 139 31.94 16.59 2.68
C SER A 139 32.56 17.89 2.15
N LYS A 140 31.89 19.03 2.35
CA LYS A 140 32.53 20.34 2.24
C LYS A 140 33.40 20.49 3.49
N ASN A 141 34.68 20.13 3.40
CA ASN A 141 35.65 20.55 4.40
C ASN A 141 35.81 22.07 4.27
N SER A 142 35.31 22.82 5.24
CA SER A 142 35.69 24.22 5.45
C SER A 142 37.18 24.26 5.79
N CYS A 143 37.97 24.82 4.88
CA CYS A 143 39.35 25.15 5.16
C CYS A 143 39.35 26.38 6.09
N LEU A 144 39.49 26.14 7.39
CA LEU A 144 40.02 27.14 8.31
C LEU A 144 41.54 27.14 8.09
N LEU A 145 42.04 28.08 7.30
CA LEU A 145 43.45 28.46 7.35
C LEU A 145 43.57 29.58 8.37
N SER A 146 44.04 29.19 9.55
CA SER A 146 44.81 30.04 10.45
C SER A 146 46.10 30.50 9.75
N ASN A 147 46.28 31.81 9.66
CA ASN A 147 47.49 32.56 10.01
C ASN A 147 47.17 34.05 10.04
#